data_AF-A0A9D6WDY2-F1
#
_entry.id   AF-A0A9D6WDY2-F1
#
_cell.length_a   1.000
_cell.length_b   1.000
_cell.length_c   1.000
_cell.angle_alpha   90.00
_cell.angle_beta   90.00
_cell.angle_gamma   90.00
#
_symmetry.space_group_name_H-M   'P 1'
#
loop_
_entity.id
_entity.type
_entity.pdbx_description
1 polymer ?
#
loop_
_entity_poly.entity_id
_entity_poly.type
_entity_poly.pdbx_seq_one_letter_code
_entity_poly.pdbx_strand_id
1 'polypeptide(L)'
;MRGIGLMQSYLELVHQRIEDRTANVLLNIEKFGEAQLRFTIRLFTDCLDEETRQRLLAGYTEYLTQSEIRDFVKGFLPAYTEYALAELAEKKRDGERFDPPWLTQEEYQEMTVREKWPKIGANLNDVAPLQLRRELAKAGLLLRPYMLSDPGFNEGTLEFAVYFDLVDRLGTVPAEELRSVAASAGPLVEQAVSSGAGEECEDLLRKIRMLVAKTAGLSLDPQSLIGPVMERYPREGPPGWKVRELGKTLETLSLKDLRLTAFVHMDLLTTEETREIVSTFVSRWPSFFDIPSRYLRELILAIADKVPERALTFFFERYSGGRMTMTKGADFFVWKLMPEEEKIDRLREDNARMDQAMMARHLARYLLSESPGELVDAGRQIALLTDKKFSMNHGSILKGFSGEGGEERLRKLYNEISVLSLRMMAAPEDEHPVLYREICQRIAESTGIFPNNPGGGA
;
A
#
# COMPACT_ATOMS: atom_id res chain seq x y z
N MET A 1 -35.68 -37.66 -34.03
CA MET A 1 -35.24 -38.03 -32.67
C MET A 1 -33.85 -37.45 -32.47
N ARG A 2 -33.73 -36.52 -31.52
CA ARG A 2 -32.45 -35.87 -31.17
C ARG A 2 -31.56 -36.92 -30.50
N GLY A 3 -30.36 -37.09 -31.02
CA GLY A 3 -29.35 -37.99 -30.47
C GLY A 3 -28.98 -37.57 -29.05
N ILE A 4 -28.83 -38.59 -28.21
CA ILE A 4 -28.35 -38.55 -26.83
C ILE A 4 -27.02 -37.77 -26.80
N GLY A 5 -26.96 -36.70 -26.02
CA GLY A 5 -25.74 -35.90 -25.85
C GLY A 5 -24.63 -36.76 -25.22
N LEU A 6 -23.43 -36.70 -25.81
CA LEU A 6 -22.22 -37.27 -25.22
C LEU A 6 -22.00 -36.62 -23.84
N MET A 7 -21.90 -37.42 -22.77
CA MET A 7 -21.34 -36.95 -21.50
C MET A 7 -19.88 -36.56 -21.76
N GLN A 8 -19.55 -35.27 -21.63
CA GLN A 8 -18.16 -34.81 -21.62
C GLN A 8 -17.44 -35.43 -20.42
N SER A 9 -16.24 -35.96 -20.63
CA SER A 9 -15.38 -36.45 -19.55
C SER A 9 -14.97 -35.30 -18.62
N TYR A 10 -14.61 -35.57 -17.36
CA TYR A 10 -14.16 -34.52 -16.44
C TYR A 10 -12.97 -33.74 -17.03
N LEU A 11 -12.05 -34.46 -17.68
CA LEU A 11 -10.88 -33.87 -18.33
C LEU A 11 -11.27 -32.85 -19.40
N GLU A 12 -12.22 -33.18 -20.27
CA GLU A 12 -12.72 -32.27 -21.31
C GLU A 12 -13.43 -31.05 -20.70
N LEU A 13 -14.22 -31.25 -19.64
CA LEU A 13 -14.90 -30.16 -18.94
C LEU A 13 -13.91 -29.17 -18.31
N VAL A 14 -12.89 -29.68 -17.61
CA VAL A 14 -11.88 -28.82 -16.97
C VAL A 14 -10.97 -28.16 -17.99
N HIS A 15 -10.58 -28.89 -19.05
CA HIS A 15 -9.81 -28.32 -20.16
C HIS A 15 -10.54 -27.12 -20.77
N GLN A 16 -11.81 -27.31 -21.15
CA GLN A 16 -12.63 -26.25 -21.72
C GLN A 16 -12.80 -25.07 -20.74
N ARG A 17 -13.00 -25.34 -19.44
CA ARG A 17 -13.12 -24.30 -18.42
C ARG A 17 -11.84 -23.45 -18.28
N ILE A 18 -10.65 -24.08 -18.30
CA ILE A 18 -9.37 -23.37 -18.21
C ILE A 18 -9.19 -22.45 -19.44
N GLU A 19 -9.49 -22.96 -20.64
CA GLU A 19 -9.46 -22.19 -21.88
C GLU A 19 -10.48 -21.04 -21.86
N ASP A 20 -11.73 -21.32 -21.49
CA ASP A 20 -12.81 -20.33 -21.44
C ASP A 20 -12.51 -19.22 -20.42
N ARG A 21 -11.95 -19.55 -19.25
CA ARG A 21 -11.54 -18.55 -18.26
C ARG A 21 -10.44 -17.64 -18.83
N THR A 22 -9.45 -18.22 -19.49
CA THR A 22 -8.35 -17.48 -20.13
C THR A 22 -8.90 -16.56 -21.23
N ALA A 23 -9.74 -17.09 -22.12
CA ALA A 23 -10.37 -16.34 -23.19
C ALA A 23 -11.24 -15.20 -22.66
N ASN A 24 -12.01 -15.42 -21.59
CA ASN A 24 -12.84 -14.40 -20.95
C ASN A 24 -12.00 -13.25 -20.39
N VAL A 25 -10.91 -13.57 -19.68
CA VAL A 25 -10.00 -12.54 -19.14
C VAL A 25 -9.38 -11.75 -20.29
N LEU A 26 -8.83 -12.41 -21.32
CA LEU A 26 -8.21 -11.74 -22.46
C LEU A 26 -9.20 -10.88 -23.26
N LEU A 27 -10.45 -11.33 -23.42
CA LEU A 27 -11.51 -10.58 -24.08
C LEU A 27 -11.86 -9.27 -23.34
N ASN A 28 -11.75 -9.27 -22.00
CA ASN A 28 -12.14 -8.13 -21.16
C ASN A 28 -10.94 -7.34 -20.61
N ILE A 29 -9.71 -7.72 -20.94
CA ILE A 29 -8.49 -7.19 -20.32
C ILE A 29 -8.32 -5.67 -20.46
N GLU A 30 -8.83 -5.08 -21.53
CA GLU A 30 -8.79 -3.63 -21.76
C GLU A 30 -9.68 -2.86 -20.78
N LYS A 31 -10.72 -3.51 -20.25
CA LYS A 31 -11.63 -2.94 -19.23
C LYS A 31 -11.08 -3.08 -17.81
N PHE A 32 -10.05 -3.90 -17.61
CA PHE A 32 -9.55 -4.17 -16.26
C PHE A 32 -8.75 -2.98 -15.72
N GLY A 33 -9.12 -2.59 -14.50
CA GLY A 33 -8.33 -1.66 -13.68
C GLY A 33 -7.07 -2.32 -13.12
N GLU A 34 -6.16 -1.51 -12.57
CA GLU A 34 -4.90 -2.00 -11.98
C GLU A 34 -5.09 -3.11 -10.94
N ALA A 35 -6.05 -2.95 -10.03
CA ALA A 35 -6.37 -3.95 -9.01
C ALA A 35 -6.80 -5.31 -9.62
N GLN A 36 -7.67 -5.30 -10.63
CA GLN A 36 -8.13 -6.52 -11.31
C GLN A 36 -7.01 -7.22 -12.08
N LEU A 37 -6.13 -6.45 -12.73
CA LEU A 37 -4.97 -7.00 -13.42
C LEU A 37 -3.97 -7.65 -12.44
N ARG A 38 -3.69 -6.99 -11.30
CA ARG A 38 -2.85 -7.58 -10.25
C ARG A 38 -3.48 -8.83 -9.66
N PHE A 39 -4.78 -8.79 -9.37
CA PHE A 39 -5.49 -9.95 -8.84
C PHE A 39 -5.44 -11.14 -9.80
N THR A 40 -5.63 -10.89 -11.11
CA THR A 40 -5.48 -11.89 -12.16
C THR A 40 -4.12 -12.57 -12.06
N ILE A 41 -3.02 -11.82 -12.01
CA ILE A 41 -1.67 -12.41 -11.91
C ILE A 41 -1.50 -13.21 -10.62
N ARG A 42 -1.95 -12.69 -9.48
CA ARG A 42 -1.88 -13.39 -8.19
C ARG A 42 -2.63 -14.72 -8.22
N LEU A 43 -3.85 -14.73 -8.75
CA LEU A 43 -4.71 -15.92 -8.87
C LEU A 43 -3.98 -17.05 -9.57
N PHE A 44 -3.51 -16.80 -10.79
CA PHE A 44 -2.82 -17.79 -11.61
C PHE A 44 -1.43 -18.13 -11.09
N THR A 45 -0.72 -17.16 -10.51
CA THR A 45 0.60 -17.41 -9.88
C THR A 45 0.49 -18.37 -8.69
N ASP A 46 -0.60 -18.30 -7.93
CA ASP A 46 -0.84 -19.21 -6.81
C ASP A 46 -1.04 -20.67 -7.26
N CYS A 47 -1.19 -20.90 -8.56
CA CYS A 47 -1.31 -22.22 -9.16
C CYS A 47 -0.04 -22.71 -9.87
N LEU A 48 1.08 -21.99 -9.75
CA LEU A 48 2.36 -22.39 -10.34
C LEU A 48 3.26 -23.10 -9.33
N ASP A 49 4.06 -24.06 -9.79
CA ASP A 49 5.25 -24.50 -9.05
C ASP A 49 6.33 -23.41 -9.00
N GLU A 50 7.37 -23.59 -8.18
CA GLU A 50 8.41 -22.58 -7.96
C GLU A 50 9.23 -22.25 -9.22
N GLU A 51 9.61 -23.28 -10.01
CA GLU A 51 10.43 -23.12 -11.21
C GLU A 51 9.62 -22.41 -12.31
N THR A 52 8.39 -22.87 -12.54
CA THR A 52 7.48 -22.27 -13.50
C THR A 52 7.11 -20.85 -13.09
N ARG A 53 6.89 -20.59 -11.80
CA ARG A 53 6.64 -19.24 -11.27
C ARG A 53 7.79 -18.29 -11.60
N GLN A 54 9.04 -18.68 -11.33
CA GLN A 54 10.20 -17.84 -11.63
C GLN A 54 10.32 -17.54 -13.14
N ARG A 55 10.08 -18.55 -13.98
CA ARG A 55 10.12 -18.41 -15.44
C ARG A 55 9.01 -17.52 -15.98
N LEU A 56 7.76 -17.76 -15.57
CA LEU A 56 6.60 -17.05 -16.10
C LEU A 56 6.43 -15.64 -15.53
N LEU A 57 6.92 -15.36 -14.31
CA LEU A 57 6.92 -14.02 -13.72
C LEU A 57 8.18 -13.20 -14.00
N ALA A 58 9.08 -13.68 -14.86
CA ALA A 58 10.28 -12.93 -15.20
C ALA A 58 9.93 -11.53 -15.73
N GLY A 59 10.45 -10.49 -15.06
CA GLY A 59 10.19 -9.09 -15.41
C GLY A 59 8.88 -8.50 -14.87
N TYR A 60 8.06 -9.29 -14.17
CA TYR A 60 6.87 -8.80 -13.50
C TYR A 60 7.19 -8.19 -12.13
N THR A 61 6.53 -7.08 -11.81
CA THR A 61 6.43 -6.54 -10.46
C THR A 61 5.11 -5.80 -10.33
N GLU A 62 4.53 -5.77 -9.13
CA GLU A 62 3.29 -5.05 -8.87
C GLU A 62 3.43 -3.52 -9.00
N TYR A 63 4.66 -3.02 -9.13
CA TYR A 63 5.02 -1.61 -9.37
C TYR A 63 5.10 -1.22 -10.84
N LEU A 64 4.81 -2.14 -11.77
CA LEU A 64 4.56 -1.81 -13.17
C LEU A 64 3.28 -0.96 -13.30
N THR A 65 3.18 -0.15 -14.35
CA THR A 65 1.95 0.61 -14.60
C THR A 65 0.83 -0.28 -15.09
N GLN A 66 -0.43 0.16 -14.96
CA GLN A 66 -1.60 -0.58 -15.45
C GLN A 66 -1.43 -1.08 -16.92
N SER A 67 -0.86 -0.25 -17.80
CA SER A 67 -0.56 -0.65 -19.19
C SER A 67 0.48 -1.77 -19.29
N GLU A 68 1.58 -1.68 -18.54
CA GLU A 68 2.64 -2.68 -18.51
C GLU A 68 2.14 -4.00 -17.91
N ILE A 69 1.35 -3.94 -16.83
CA ILE A 69 0.72 -5.12 -16.24
C ILE A 69 -0.23 -5.74 -17.26
N ARG A 70 -1.04 -4.94 -17.97
CA ARG A 70 -1.94 -5.44 -19.01
C ARG A 70 -1.19 -6.17 -20.11
N ASP A 71 -0.13 -5.58 -20.63
CA ASP A 71 0.68 -6.20 -21.68
C ASP A 71 1.38 -7.46 -21.19
N PHE A 72 1.84 -7.47 -19.93
CA PHE A 72 2.36 -8.67 -19.28
C PHE A 72 1.31 -9.78 -19.20
N VAL A 73 0.08 -9.48 -18.75
CA VAL A 73 -1.02 -10.46 -18.64
C VAL A 73 -1.36 -11.09 -20.00
N LYS A 74 -1.29 -10.34 -21.10
CA LYS A 74 -1.54 -10.87 -22.46
C LYS A 74 -0.57 -11.98 -22.86
N GLY A 75 0.69 -11.91 -22.42
CA GLY A 75 1.68 -12.97 -22.66
C GLY A 75 1.67 -14.06 -21.58
N PHE A 76 1.43 -13.67 -20.33
CA PHE A 76 1.43 -14.57 -19.18
C PHE A 76 0.28 -15.57 -19.20
N LEU A 77 -0.95 -15.13 -19.53
CA LEU A 77 -2.13 -16.00 -19.47
C LEU A 77 -2.06 -17.21 -20.42
N PRO A 78 -1.74 -17.06 -21.72
CA PRO A 78 -1.58 -18.23 -22.60
C PRO A 78 -0.51 -19.21 -22.10
N ALA A 79 0.63 -18.70 -21.61
CA ALA A 79 1.70 -19.55 -21.09
C ALA A 79 1.28 -20.28 -19.78
N TYR A 80 0.49 -19.62 -18.94
CA TYR A 80 -0.15 -20.24 -17.79
C TYR A 80 -1.13 -21.35 -18.22
N THR A 81 -1.99 -21.07 -19.20
CA THR A 81 -2.98 -22.03 -19.73
C THR A 81 -2.30 -23.30 -20.20
N GLU A 82 -1.22 -23.18 -21.00
CA GLU A 82 -0.44 -24.34 -21.45
C GLU A 82 0.10 -25.16 -20.27
N TYR A 83 0.63 -24.50 -19.24
CA TYR A 83 1.09 -25.16 -18.01
C TYR A 83 -0.04 -25.90 -17.28
N ALA A 84 -1.18 -25.23 -17.05
CA ALA A 84 -2.31 -25.80 -16.29
C ALA A 84 -2.92 -26.99 -17.02
N LEU A 85 -3.02 -26.94 -18.35
CA LEU A 85 -3.49 -28.07 -19.18
C LEU A 85 -2.50 -29.23 -19.17
N ALA A 86 -1.18 -28.96 -19.16
CA ALA A 86 -0.17 -30.00 -19.03
C ALA A 86 -0.22 -30.67 -17.65
N GLU A 87 -0.35 -29.90 -16.55
CA GLU A 87 -0.52 -30.44 -15.20
C GLU A 87 -1.79 -31.31 -15.12
N LEU A 88 -2.91 -30.83 -15.67
CA LEU A 88 -4.16 -31.59 -15.70
C LEU A 88 -4.01 -32.92 -16.44
N ALA A 89 -3.40 -32.91 -17.63
CA ALA A 89 -3.18 -34.12 -18.42
C ALA A 89 -2.26 -35.11 -17.69
N GLU A 90 -1.22 -34.63 -17.01
CA GLU A 90 -0.31 -35.46 -16.22
C GLU A 90 -1.05 -36.10 -15.03
N LYS A 91 -1.73 -35.28 -14.22
CA LYS A 91 -2.37 -35.70 -12.97
C LYS A 91 -3.55 -36.64 -13.21
N LYS A 92 -4.24 -36.52 -14.35
CA LYS A 92 -5.43 -37.32 -14.67
C LYS A 92 -5.18 -38.44 -15.69
N ARG A 93 -3.92 -38.63 -16.13
CA ARG A 93 -3.53 -39.67 -17.10
C ARG A 93 -4.04 -41.07 -16.72
N ASP A 94 -3.98 -41.38 -15.43
CA ASP A 94 -4.28 -42.72 -14.90
C ASP A 94 -5.66 -42.76 -14.18
N GLY A 95 -6.51 -41.75 -14.40
CA GLY A 95 -7.90 -41.65 -13.91
C GLY A 95 -8.23 -40.38 -13.12
N GLU A 96 -9.52 -40.14 -12.91
CA GLU A 96 -10.08 -38.98 -12.20
C GLU A 96 -9.96 -39.13 -10.67
N ARG A 97 -8.75 -38.94 -10.13
CA ARG A 97 -8.47 -38.99 -8.69
C ARG A 97 -8.41 -37.59 -8.10
N PHE A 98 -8.92 -37.42 -6.87
CA PHE A 98 -9.07 -36.11 -6.21
C PHE A 98 -8.40 -36.08 -4.84
N ASP A 99 -7.31 -36.82 -4.67
CA ASP A 99 -6.50 -36.83 -3.45
C ASP A 99 -5.04 -36.55 -3.85
N PRO A 100 -4.22 -35.95 -2.98
CA PRO A 100 -2.78 -35.84 -3.23
C PRO A 100 -2.18 -37.23 -3.54
N PRO A 101 -1.22 -37.33 -4.49
CA PRO A 101 -0.59 -36.27 -5.27
C PRO A 101 -1.33 -35.91 -6.58
N TRP A 102 -2.54 -36.43 -6.82
CA TRP A 102 -3.26 -36.34 -8.10
C TRP A 102 -4.11 -35.07 -8.26
N LEU A 103 -4.15 -34.20 -7.25
CA LEU A 103 -4.77 -32.89 -7.35
C LEU A 103 -3.90 -31.95 -8.20
N THR A 104 -4.52 -31.21 -9.11
CA THR A 104 -3.92 -30.06 -9.80
C THR A 104 -3.94 -28.83 -8.88
N GLN A 105 -3.14 -27.81 -9.18
CA GLN A 105 -3.17 -26.57 -8.37
C GLN A 105 -4.53 -25.85 -8.47
N GLU A 106 -5.16 -25.88 -9.64
CA GLU A 106 -6.53 -25.38 -9.85
C GLU A 106 -7.53 -26.06 -8.93
N GLU A 107 -7.48 -27.39 -8.82
CA GLU A 107 -8.39 -28.13 -7.94
C GLU A 107 -8.16 -27.77 -6.47
N TYR A 108 -6.91 -27.55 -6.04
CA TYR A 108 -6.63 -27.04 -4.70
C TYR A 108 -7.23 -25.64 -4.46
N GLN A 109 -7.26 -24.79 -5.47
CA GLN A 109 -7.81 -23.44 -5.38
C GLN A 109 -9.35 -23.44 -5.38
N GLU A 110 -9.99 -24.35 -6.10
CA GLU A 110 -11.45 -24.44 -6.20
C GLU A 110 -12.11 -25.17 -5.03
N MET A 111 -11.40 -26.11 -4.39
CA MET A 111 -11.92 -26.86 -3.25
C MET A 111 -12.07 -25.99 -2.01
N THR A 112 -13.21 -26.11 -1.34
CA THR A 112 -13.41 -25.48 -0.03
C THR A 112 -12.44 -26.05 1.00
N VAL A 113 -12.17 -25.29 2.07
CA VAL A 113 -11.32 -25.75 3.17
C VAL A 113 -11.85 -27.06 3.78
N ARG A 114 -13.18 -27.16 3.94
CA ARG A 114 -13.89 -28.36 4.40
C ARG A 114 -13.61 -29.60 3.56
N GLU A 115 -13.58 -29.45 2.23
CA GLU A 115 -13.34 -30.58 1.32
C GLU A 115 -11.84 -30.94 1.24
N LYS A 116 -10.98 -29.93 1.26
CA LYS A 116 -9.55 -30.05 0.97
C LYS A 116 -8.72 -30.54 2.15
N TRP A 117 -8.94 -30.02 3.36
CA TRP A 117 -8.09 -30.33 4.52
C TRP A 117 -8.08 -31.79 4.96
N PRO A 118 -9.21 -32.53 4.92
CA PRO A 118 -9.19 -33.97 5.19
C PRO A 118 -8.28 -34.74 4.22
N LYS A 119 -8.25 -34.34 2.94
CA LYS A 119 -7.44 -34.97 1.89
C LYS A 119 -5.95 -34.67 2.07
N ILE A 120 -5.62 -33.43 2.45
CA ILE A 120 -4.25 -33.03 2.81
C ILE A 120 -3.78 -33.82 4.02
N GLY A 121 -4.59 -33.87 5.09
CA GLY A 121 -4.24 -34.56 6.33
C GLY A 121 -3.98 -36.06 6.15
N ALA A 122 -4.78 -36.73 5.31
CA ALA A 122 -4.59 -38.15 5.01
C ALA A 122 -3.35 -38.45 4.16
N ASN A 123 -2.86 -37.48 3.39
CA ASN A 123 -1.80 -37.68 2.39
C ASN A 123 -0.65 -36.66 2.52
N LEU A 124 -0.30 -36.22 3.74
CA LEU A 124 0.67 -35.15 4.00
C LEU A 124 2.05 -35.36 3.33
N ASN A 125 2.47 -36.61 3.17
CA ASN A 125 3.75 -36.93 2.53
C ASN A 125 3.72 -36.71 1.02
N ASP A 126 2.54 -36.78 0.41
CA ASP A 126 2.31 -36.63 -1.03
C ASP A 126 1.99 -35.19 -1.43
N VAL A 127 1.84 -34.27 -0.47
CA VAL A 127 1.67 -32.84 -0.73
C VAL A 127 3.03 -32.16 -0.85
N ALA A 128 3.24 -31.46 -1.96
CA ALA A 128 4.47 -30.70 -2.20
C ALA A 128 4.67 -29.62 -1.11
N PRO A 129 5.92 -29.34 -0.68
CA PRO A 129 6.17 -28.35 0.37
C PRO A 129 5.62 -26.95 0.06
N LEU A 130 5.72 -26.47 -1.19
CA LEU A 130 5.14 -25.18 -1.59
C LEU A 130 3.62 -25.17 -1.41
N GLN A 131 2.95 -26.26 -1.79
CA GLN A 131 1.51 -26.38 -1.63
C GLN A 131 1.10 -26.40 -0.15
N LEU A 132 1.86 -27.10 0.72
CA LEU A 132 1.63 -27.04 2.16
C LEU A 132 1.80 -25.61 2.72
N ARG A 133 2.77 -24.82 2.23
CA ARG A 133 2.94 -23.42 2.64
C ARG A 133 1.72 -22.58 2.27
N ARG A 134 1.22 -22.71 1.04
CA ARG A 134 0.01 -22.00 0.56
C ARG A 134 -1.21 -22.34 1.41
N GLU A 135 -1.43 -23.63 1.66
CA GLU A 135 -2.58 -24.10 2.43
C GLU A 135 -2.51 -23.68 3.90
N LEU A 136 -1.33 -23.74 4.52
CA LEU A 136 -1.11 -23.20 5.85
C LEU A 136 -1.31 -21.68 5.89
N ALA A 137 -0.80 -20.93 4.92
CA ALA A 137 -1.01 -19.49 4.83
C ALA A 137 -2.50 -19.14 4.69
N LYS A 138 -3.26 -19.88 3.87
CA LYS A 138 -4.72 -19.74 3.75
C LYS A 138 -5.41 -20.07 5.08
N ALA A 139 -5.04 -21.15 5.76
CA ALA A 139 -5.56 -21.46 7.10
C ALA A 139 -5.25 -20.36 8.12
N GLY A 140 -4.10 -19.70 7.99
CA GLY A 140 -3.72 -18.50 8.74
C GLY A 140 -4.67 -17.31 8.56
N LEU A 141 -5.51 -17.33 7.53
CA LEU A 141 -6.48 -16.29 7.19
C LEU A 141 -7.93 -16.77 7.29
N LEU A 142 -8.21 -17.88 7.99
CA LEU A 142 -9.59 -18.27 8.33
C LEU A 142 -10.15 -17.33 9.42
N LEU A 143 -10.82 -16.27 9.01
CA LEU A 143 -11.31 -15.22 9.92
C LEU A 143 -12.73 -15.47 10.43
N ARG A 144 -13.55 -16.16 9.65
CA ARG A 144 -14.99 -16.32 9.88
C ARG A 144 -15.44 -17.74 9.57
N PRO A 145 -16.40 -18.30 10.32
CA PRO A 145 -16.87 -19.69 10.13
C PRO A 145 -17.32 -20.03 8.70
N TYR A 146 -17.97 -19.10 8.00
CA TYR A 146 -18.48 -19.36 6.64
C TYR A 146 -17.35 -19.66 5.63
N MET A 147 -16.13 -19.17 5.88
CA MET A 147 -14.97 -19.38 5.00
C MET A 147 -14.56 -20.85 4.89
N LEU A 148 -14.92 -21.68 5.88
CA LEU A 148 -14.65 -23.12 5.84
C LEU A 148 -15.35 -23.82 4.67
N SER A 149 -16.48 -23.28 4.22
CA SER A 149 -17.34 -23.86 3.17
C SER A 149 -17.45 -22.96 1.93
N ASP A 150 -16.75 -21.83 1.90
CA ASP A 150 -16.80 -20.88 0.80
C ASP A 150 -15.72 -21.22 -0.25
N PRO A 151 -16.08 -21.62 -1.47
CA PRO A 151 -15.09 -21.90 -2.51
C PRO A 151 -14.35 -20.63 -2.95
N GLY A 152 -14.95 -19.45 -2.80
CA GLY A 152 -14.31 -18.17 -3.10
C GLY A 152 -13.26 -17.74 -2.08
N PHE A 153 -13.17 -18.41 -0.92
CA PHE A 153 -12.21 -18.07 0.13
C PHE A 153 -10.76 -18.15 -0.36
N ASN A 154 -10.39 -19.22 -1.07
CA ASN A 154 -9.01 -19.41 -1.51
C ASN A 154 -8.53 -18.26 -2.40
N GLU A 155 -9.38 -17.81 -3.33
CA GLU A 155 -9.09 -16.67 -4.19
C GLU A 155 -9.09 -15.35 -3.40
N GLY A 156 -10.06 -15.16 -2.50
CA GLY A 156 -10.18 -13.96 -1.67
C GLY A 156 -8.98 -13.70 -0.78
N THR A 157 -8.26 -14.74 -0.32
CA THR A 157 -7.02 -14.54 0.46
C THR A 157 -5.91 -13.85 -0.35
N LEU A 158 -5.90 -14.01 -1.68
CA LEU A 158 -4.88 -13.45 -2.57
C LEU A 158 -5.02 -11.92 -2.72
N GLU A 159 -6.13 -11.35 -2.29
CA GLU A 159 -6.29 -9.89 -2.24
C GLU A 159 -5.36 -9.23 -1.22
N PHE A 160 -4.94 -9.96 -0.18
CA PHE A 160 -4.23 -9.39 0.95
C PHE A 160 -2.74 -9.71 0.94
N ALA A 161 -1.90 -8.68 1.08
CA ALA A 161 -0.44 -8.83 1.14
C ALA A 161 0.04 -9.79 2.25
N VAL A 162 -0.70 -9.87 3.37
CA VAL A 162 -0.39 -10.78 4.49
C VAL A 162 -0.37 -12.26 4.08
N TYR A 163 -1.14 -12.67 3.06
CA TYR A 163 -1.07 -14.03 2.53
C TYR A 163 0.34 -14.34 2.01
N PHE A 164 0.88 -13.44 1.18
CA PHE A 164 2.21 -13.61 0.60
C PHE A 164 3.32 -13.49 1.67
N ASP A 165 3.17 -12.60 2.65
CA ASP A 165 4.08 -12.56 3.81
C ASP A 165 4.14 -13.91 4.53
N LEU A 166 2.99 -14.55 4.75
CA LEU A 166 2.92 -15.87 5.40
C LEU A 166 3.57 -16.95 4.53
N VAL A 167 3.29 -16.99 3.23
CA VAL A 167 3.89 -17.95 2.30
C VAL A 167 5.42 -17.82 2.30
N ASP A 168 5.95 -16.60 2.19
CA ASP A 168 7.39 -16.35 2.14
C ASP A 168 8.07 -16.70 3.48
N ARG A 169 7.44 -16.36 4.61
CA ARG A 169 7.95 -16.72 5.95
C ARG A 169 7.94 -18.23 6.18
N LEU A 170 6.86 -18.92 5.84
CA LEU A 170 6.78 -20.38 5.85
C LEU A 170 7.75 -21.02 4.84
N GLY A 171 8.20 -20.26 3.85
CA GLY A 171 9.29 -20.59 2.93
C GLY A 171 10.59 -20.96 3.62
N THR A 172 10.87 -20.34 4.77
CA THR A 172 12.08 -20.58 5.58
C THR A 172 11.97 -21.79 6.51
N VAL A 173 10.77 -22.34 6.68
CA VAL A 173 10.49 -23.47 7.57
C VAL A 173 10.82 -24.80 6.88
N PRO A 174 11.53 -25.74 7.54
CA PRO A 174 11.80 -27.06 6.98
C PRO A 174 10.52 -27.84 6.62
N ALA A 175 10.58 -28.64 5.56
CA ALA A 175 9.41 -29.37 5.06
C ALA A 175 8.82 -30.37 6.08
N GLU A 176 9.64 -30.96 6.94
CA GLU A 176 9.18 -31.85 8.01
C GLU A 176 8.36 -31.09 9.07
N GLU A 177 8.80 -29.89 9.43
CA GLU A 177 8.10 -29.02 10.37
C GLU A 177 6.78 -28.53 9.77
N LEU A 178 6.76 -28.15 8.49
CA LEU A 178 5.52 -27.80 7.78
C LEU A 178 4.49 -28.93 7.83
N ARG A 179 4.93 -30.18 7.62
CA ARG A 179 4.04 -31.36 7.74
C ARG A 179 3.55 -31.56 9.17
N SER A 180 4.40 -31.38 10.17
CA SER A 180 3.99 -31.46 11.58
C SER A 180 2.94 -30.41 11.94
N VAL A 181 3.10 -29.19 11.43
CA VAL A 181 2.14 -28.10 11.65
C VAL A 181 0.83 -28.38 10.92
N ALA A 182 0.88 -28.85 9.67
CA ALA A 182 -0.31 -29.26 8.93
C ALA A 182 -1.05 -30.43 9.62
N ALA A 183 -0.32 -31.42 10.16
CA ALA A 183 -0.89 -32.50 10.96
C ALA A 183 -1.57 -32.01 12.24
N SER A 184 -1.10 -30.90 12.81
CA SER A 184 -1.71 -30.26 13.99
C SER A 184 -2.91 -29.40 13.61
N ALA A 185 -2.88 -28.75 12.45
CA ALA A 185 -3.96 -27.90 11.94
C ALA A 185 -5.17 -28.72 11.47
N GLY A 186 -4.96 -29.87 10.82
CA GLY A 186 -6.02 -30.72 10.27
C GLY A 186 -7.15 -31.04 11.26
N PRO A 187 -6.85 -31.59 12.45
CA PRO A 187 -7.87 -31.87 13.47
C PRO A 187 -8.61 -30.62 13.97
N LEU A 188 -7.93 -29.47 14.03
CA LEU A 188 -8.58 -28.21 14.42
C LEU A 188 -9.56 -27.73 13.33
N VAL A 189 -9.20 -27.89 12.06
CA VAL A 189 -10.08 -27.57 10.92
C VAL A 189 -11.31 -28.49 10.94
N GLU A 190 -11.11 -29.79 11.17
CA GLU A 190 -12.21 -30.76 11.26
C GLU A 190 -13.17 -30.41 12.41
N GLN A 191 -12.64 -30.12 13.60
CA GLN A 191 -13.44 -29.66 14.74
C GLN A 191 -14.20 -28.36 14.42
N ALA A 192 -13.54 -27.40 13.77
CA ALA A 192 -14.17 -26.13 13.41
C ALA A 192 -15.34 -26.37 12.45
N VAL A 193 -15.16 -27.24 11.44
CA VAL A 193 -16.22 -27.65 10.52
C VAL A 193 -17.39 -28.31 11.26
N SER A 194 -17.12 -29.21 12.19
CA SER A 194 -18.15 -29.91 12.97
C SER A 194 -18.92 -28.99 13.93
N SER A 195 -18.25 -27.99 14.50
CA SER A 195 -18.83 -27.05 15.48
C SER A 195 -19.84 -26.05 14.87
N GLY A 196 -19.86 -25.90 13.55
CA GLY A 196 -20.77 -24.97 12.87
C GLY A 196 -20.36 -23.51 13.00
N ALA A 197 -21.33 -22.59 13.10
CA ALA A 197 -21.10 -21.13 13.07
C ALA A 197 -21.28 -20.45 14.45
N GLY A 198 -20.73 -21.04 15.50
CA GLY A 198 -20.78 -20.51 16.88
C GLY A 198 -19.43 -20.04 17.42
N GLU A 199 -19.41 -19.54 18.66
CA GLU A 199 -18.19 -19.05 19.35
C GLU A 199 -17.07 -20.09 19.41
N GLU A 200 -17.42 -21.38 19.59
CA GLU A 200 -16.45 -22.49 19.57
C GLU A 200 -15.68 -22.57 18.25
N CYS A 201 -16.37 -22.36 17.12
CA CYS A 201 -15.75 -22.33 15.81
C CYS A 201 -14.78 -21.16 15.70
N GLU A 202 -15.19 -19.96 16.14
CA GLU A 202 -14.33 -18.77 16.12
C GLU A 202 -13.05 -18.96 16.95
N ASP A 203 -13.16 -19.63 18.10
CA ASP A 203 -12.03 -19.99 18.94
C ASP A 203 -11.08 -20.99 18.26
N LEU A 204 -11.63 -21.99 17.57
CA LEU A 204 -10.85 -22.96 16.80
C LEU A 204 -10.14 -22.28 15.62
N LEU A 205 -10.83 -21.40 14.89
CA LEU A 205 -10.23 -20.60 13.82
C LEU A 205 -9.08 -19.73 14.36
N ARG A 206 -9.27 -19.05 15.49
CA ARG A 206 -8.20 -18.28 16.15
C ARG A 206 -6.99 -19.17 16.51
N LYS A 207 -7.23 -20.37 17.05
CA LYS A 207 -6.14 -21.33 17.36
C LYS A 207 -5.36 -21.72 16.10
N ILE A 208 -6.06 -21.99 14.99
CA ILE A 208 -5.43 -22.30 13.69
C ILE A 208 -4.58 -21.12 13.23
N ARG A 209 -5.12 -19.90 13.25
CA ARG A 209 -4.38 -18.69 12.83
C ARG A 209 -3.12 -18.47 13.68
N MET A 210 -3.22 -18.61 15.00
CA MET A 210 -2.08 -18.45 15.90
C MET A 210 -1.03 -19.55 15.73
N LEU A 211 -1.43 -20.78 15.42
CA LEU A 211 -0.51 -21.87 15.09
C LEU A 211 0.32 -21.53 13.85
N VAL A 212 -0.34 -21.07 12.78
CA VAL A 212 0.31 -20.67 11.54
C VAL A 212 1.23 -19.46 11.77
N ALA A 213 0.74 -18.44 12.48
CA ALA A 213 1.49 -17.22 12.79
C ALA A 213 2.79 -17.51 13.54
N LYS A 214 2.72 -18.33 14.60
CA LYS A 214 3.88 -18.75 15.37
C LYS A 214 4.91 -19.47 14.49
N THR A 215 4.44 -20.37 13.61
CA THR A 215 5.30 -21.10 12.66
C THR A 215 5.98 -20.15 11.67
N ALA A 216 5.27 -19.12 11.22
CA ALA A 216 5.80 -18.07 10.35
C ALA A 216 6.67 -17.02 11.10
N GLY A 217 6.94 -17.21 12.40
CA GLY A 217 7.74 -16.29 13.21
C GLY A 217 7.04 -14.95 13.52
N LEU A 218 5.71 -14.93 13.49
CA LEU A 218 4.88 -13.77 13.85
C LEU A 218 4.41 -13.87 15.31
N SER A 219 4.38 -12.73 15.99
CA SER A 219 3.91 -12.62 17.39
C SER A 219 2.45 -12.20 17.51
N LEU A 220 1.81 -11.81 16.40
CA LEU A 220 0.45 -11.28 16.36
C LEU A 220 -0.49 -12.22 15.59
N ASP A 221 -1.79 -12.17 15.89
CA ASP A 221 -2.81 -12.85 15.10
C ASP A 221 -2.83 -12.27 13.68
N PRO A 222 -2.71 -13.08 12.61
CA PRO A 222 -2.78 -12.63 11.23
C PRO A 222 -4.02 -11.77 10.92
N GLN A 223 -5.13 -11.96 11.63
CA GLN A 223 -6.31 -11.11 11.51
C GLN A 223 -5.99 -9.62 11.77
N SER A 224 -5.09 -9.34 12.71
CA SER A 224 -4.67 -7.97 13.04
C SER A 224 -3.67 -7.37 12.04
N LEU A 225 -3.13 -8.20 11.14
CA LEU A 225 -2.15 -7.83 10.13
C LEU A 225 -2.78 -7.61 8.74
N ILE A 226 -4.10 -7.72 8.63
CA ILE A 226 -4.83 -7.51 7.39
C ILE A 226 -4.72 -6.04 6.99
N GLY A 227 -4.05 -5.81 5.86
CA GLY A 227 -3.95 -4.50 5.23
C GLY A 227 -5.08 -4.25 4.22
N PRO A 228 -4.96 -3.16 3.45
CA PRO A 228 -5.89 -2.85 2.36
C PRO A 228 -5.96 -3.98 1.33
N VAL A 229 -7.15 -4.15 0.74
CA VAL A 229 -7.36 -5.02 -0.42
C VAL A 229 -6.48 -4.55 -1.57
N MET A 230 -5.81 -5.50 -2.24
CA MET A 230 -4.90 -5.25 -3.38
C MET A 230 -3.74 -4.30 -3.08
N GLU A 231 -3.32 -4.22 -1.81
CA GLU A 231 -2.04 -3.61 -1.42
C GLU A 231 -0.89 -4.25 -2.21
N ARG A 232 0.03 -3.44 -2.76
CA ARG A 232 1.16 -3.93 -3.57
C ARG A 232 2.04 -4.88 -2.75
N TYR A 233 2.45 -5.99 -3.36
CA TYR A 233 3.39 -6.95 -2.78
C TYR A 233 4.61 -7.18 -3.69
N PRO A 234 5.85 -7.12 -3.16
CA PRO A 234 6.23 -6.64 -1.82
C PRO A 234 5.74 -5.21 -1.54
N ARG A 235 5.61 -4.80 -0.27
CA ARG A 235 5.15 -3.44 0.11
C ARG A 235 6.18 -2.35 -0.17
N GLU A 236 7.45 -2.72 -0.16
CA GLU A 236 8.55 -1.85 -0.55
C GLU A 236 8.80 -1.97 -2.05
N GLY A 237 8.69 -0.84 -2.77
CA GLY A 237 8.88 -0.84 -4.22
C GLY A 237 10.35 -0.78 -4.63
N PRO A 238 10.68 -1.26 -5.85
CA PRO A 238 12.05 -1.33 -6.34
C PRO A 238 12.64 0.08 -6.53
N PRO A 239 13.95 0.31 -6.29
CA PRO A 239 14.55 1.64 -6.39
C PRO A 239 14.16 2.39 -7.67
N GLY A 240 13.81 3.69 -7.53
CA GLY A 240 13.43 4.54 -8.67
C GLY A 240 11.99 4.36 -9.19
N TRP A 241 11.21 3.42 -8.65
CA TRP A 241 9.84 3.16 -9.14
C TRP A 241 8.92 4.40 -9.07
N LYS A 242 9.00 5.18 -7.98
CA LYS A 242 8.20 6.39 -7.77
C LYS A 242 8.47 7.43 -8.85
N VAL A 243 9.74 7.65 -9.21
CA VAL A 243 10.14 8.63 -10.24
C VAL A 243 9.64 8.16 -11.61
N ARG A 244 9.73 6.86 -11.92
CA ARG A 244 9.20 6.29 -13.16
C ARG A 244 7.68 6.45 -13.27
N GLU A 245 6.95 6.09 -12.22
CA GLU A 245 5.49 6.19 -12.16
C GLU A 245 5.04 7.65 -12.28
N LEU A 246 5.72 8.56 -11.58
CA LEU A 246 5.53 9.99 -11.73
C LEU A 246 5.77 10.43 -13.17
N GLY A 247 6.88 10.02 -13.81
CA GLY A 247 7.20 10.38 -15.19
C GLY A 247 6.06 10.09 -16.16
N LYS A 248 5.48 8.89 -16.06
CA LYS A 248 4.32 8.49 -16.86
C LYS A 248 3.07 9.30 -16.55
N THR A 249 2.82 9.58 -15.26
CA THR A 249 1.70 10.45 -14.84
C THR A 249 1.84 11.85 -15.44
N LEU A 250 3.05 12.40 -15.47
CA LEU A 250 3.32 13.73 -16.02
C LEU A 250 3.15 13.81 -17.55
N GLU A 251 3.25 12.70 -18.28
CA GLU A 251 3.01 12.67 -19.72
C GLU A 251 1.56 13.00 -20.08
N THR A 252 0.60 12.59 -19.23
CA THR A 252 -0.83 12.79 -19.47
C THR A 252 -1.35 14.14 -19.00
N LEU A 253 -0.56 14.89 -18.22
CA LEU A 253 -0.98 16.17 -17.64
C LEU A 253 -1.00 17.31 -18.67
N SER A 254 -2.00 18.19 -18.53
CA SER A 254 -2.05 19.45 -19.28
C SER A 254 -0.93 20.39 -18.82
N LEU A 255 -0.59 21.41 -19.63
CA LEU A 255 0.40 22.43 -19.22
C LEU A 255 0.01 23.15 -17.91
N LYS A 256 -1.30 23.36 -17.70
CA LYS A 256 -1.81 23.96 -16.46
C LYS A 256 -1.50 23.05 -15.25
N ASP A 257 -1.78 21.76 -15.38
CA ASP A 257 -1.59 20.79 -14.30
C ASP A 257 -0.11 20.51 -14.05
N LEU A 258 0.73 20.52 -15.09
CA LEU A 258 2.18 20.44 -14.97
C LEU A 258 2.75 21.62 -14.17
N ARG A 259 2.28 22.84 -14.42
CA ARG A 259 2.72 24.02 -13.65
C ARG A 259 2.31 23.90 -12.18
N LEU A 260 1.08 23.47 -11.90
CA LEU A 260 0.61 23.25 -10.54
C LEU A 260 1.43 22.15 -9.84
N THR A 261 1.68 21.04 -10.52
CA THR A 261 2.50 19.92 -10.02
C THR A 261 3.93 20.39 -9.73
N ALA A 262 4.53 21.19 -10.62
CA ALA A 262 5.83 21.80 -10.37
C ALA A 262 5.82 22.73 -9.15
N PHE A 263 4.78 23.54 -8.94
CA PHE A 263 4.65 24.33 -7.69
C PHE A 263 4.60 23.45 -6.45
N VAL A 264 3.85 22.34 -6.48
CA VAL A 264 3.80 21.37 -5.37
C VAL A 264 5.18 20.84 -5.06
N HIS A 265 5.91 20.36 -6.07
CA HIS A 265 7.26 19.80 -5.87
C HIS A 265 8.28 20.85 -5.41
N MET A 266 8.22 22.08 -5.93
CA MET A 266 9.09 23.17 -5.46
C MET A 266 8.80 23.59 -4.02
N ASP A 267 7.54 23.49 -3.57
CA ASP A 267 7.16 23.83 -2.18
C ASP A 267 7.82 22.93 -1.12
N LEU A 268 8.16 21.69 -1.51
CA LEU A 268 8.82 20.68 -0.67
C LEU A 268 10.33 20.94 -0.47
N LEU A 269 10.90 21.92 -1.18
CA LEU A 269 12.32 22.21 -1.17
C LEU A 269 12.68 23.27 -0.14
N THR A 270 13.86 23.10 0.47
CA THR A 270 14.56 24.19 1.12
C THR A 270 15.08 25.19 0.09
N THR A 271 15.53 26.35 0.56
CA THR A 271 16.14 27.40 -0.26
C THR A 271 17.40 26.89 -0.95
N GLU A 272 18.21 26.08 -0.26
CA GLU A 272 19.43 25.53 -0.86
C GLU A 272 19.12 24.45 -1.90
N GLU A 273 18.16 23.56 -1.64
CA GLU A 273 17.71 22.58 -2.65
C GLU A 273 17.05 23.27 -3.85
N THR A 274 16.33 24.38 -3.63
CA THR A 274 15.79 25.21 -4.72
C THR A 274 16.92 25.83 -5.54
N ARG A 275 18.00 26.29 -4.90
CA ARG A 275 19.18 26.81 -5.59
C ARG A 275 19.87 25.72 -6.41
N GLU A 276 20.11 24.55 -5.82
CA GLU A 276 20.79 23.43 -6.48
C GLU A 276 19.99 22.86 -7.66
N ILE A 277 18.69 22.63 -7.45
CA ILE A 277 17.86 21.86 -8.39
C ILE A 277 17.09 22.77 -9.35
N VAL A 278 16.41 23.80 -8.84
CA VAL A 278 15.45 24.59 -9.64
C VAL A 278 16.14 25.68 -10.46
N SER A 279 17.16 26.33 -9.90
CA SER A 279 17.81 27.50 -10.52
C SER A 279 18.41 27.19 -11.89
N THR A 280 18.95 25.98 -12.08
CA THR A 280 19.52 25.51 -13.36
C THR A 280 18.49 25.36 -14.49
N PHE A 281 17.21 25.21 -14.13
CA PHE A 281 16.11 25.19 -15.07
C PHE A 281 15.61 26.63 -15.29
N VAL A 282 15.15 27.30 -14.23
CA VAL A 282 14.47 28.60 -14.38
C VAL A 282 15.35 29.68 -14.99
N SER A 283 16.69 29.60 -14.85
CA SER A 283 17.61 30.56 -15.47
C SER A 283 17.60 30.55 -17.02
N ARG A 284 17.02 29.51 -17.63
CA ARG A 284 16.92 29.37 -19.09
C ARG A 284 15.70 30.09 -19.68
N TRP A 285 14.78 30.55 -18.84
CA TRP A 285 13.53 31.18 -19.26
C TRP A 285 13.30 32.51 -18.52
N PRO A 286 12.72 33.54 -19.16
CA PRO A 286 12.44 34.83 -18.50
C PRO A 286 11.45 34.73 -17.33
N SER A 287 10.55 33.73 -17.38
CA SER A 287 9.55 33.47 -16.35
C SER A 287 9.32 31.96 -16.20
N PHE A 288 8.94 31.53 -14.99
CA PHE A 288 8.45 30.17 -14.76
C PHE A 288 7.26 29.82 -15.66
N PHE A 289 6.42 30.80 -15.97
CA PHE A 289 5.26 30.59 -16.84
C PHE A 289 5.65 30.39 -18.32
N ASP A 290 6.88 30.72 -18.72
CA ASP A 290 7.38 30.52 -20.08
C ASP A 290 8.01 29.14 -20.30
N ILE A 291 8.14 28.33 -19.24
CA ILE A 291 8.75 27.00 -19.32
C ILE A 291 7.84 26.04 -20.10
N PRO A 292 8.32 25.42 -21.21
CA PRO A 292 7.55 24.43 -21.97
C PRO A 292 7.28 23.14 -21.17
N SER A 293 6.19 22.43 -21.51
CA SER A 293 5.77 21.19 -20.83
C SER A 293 6.90 20.19 -20.64
N ARG A 294 7.73 19.96 -21.66
CA ARG A 294 8.88 19.03 -21.57
C ARG A 294 9.81 19.37 -20.41
N TYR A 295 10.19 20.64 -20.26
CA TYR A 295 11.13 21.07 -19.24
C TYR A 295 10.50 21.16 -17.85
N LEU A 296 9.19 21.39 -17.75
CA LEU A 296 8.46 21.22 -16.49
C LEU A 296 8.49 19.78 -16.01
N ARG A 297 8.34 18.79 -16.91
CA ARG A 297 8.45 17.38 -16.56
C ARG A 297 9.86 17.03 -16.07
N GLU A 298 10.89 17.48 -16.79
CA GLU A 298 12.29 17.29 -16.39
C GLU A 298 12.57 17.89 -15.00
N LEU A 299 12.07 19.10 -14.73
CA LEU A 299 12.19 19.75 -13.41
C LEU A 299 11.51 18.94 -12.30
N ILE A 300 10.25 18.53 -12.51
CA ILE A 300 9.49 17.76 -11.50
C ILE A 300 10.21 16.45 -11.18
N LEU A 301 10.69 15.74 -12.20
CA LEU A 301 11.40 14.47 -12.02
C LEU A 301 12.74 14.66 -11.30
N ALA A 302 13.49 15.71 -11.63
CA ALA A 302 14.73 16.04 -10.93
C ALA A 302 14.50 16.33 -9.43
N ILE A 303 13.41 17.01 -9.10
CA ILE A 303 13.02 17.24 -7.70
C ILE A 303 12.64 15.91 -7.03
N ALA A 304 11.75 15.13 -7.64
CA ALA A 304 11.28 13.87 -7.06
C ALA A 304 12.40 12.84 -6.85
N ASP A 305 13.40 12.81 -7.72
CA ASP A 305 14.58 11.95 -7.56
C ASP A 305 15.47 12.38 -6.38
N LYS A 306 15.63 13.69 -6.18
CA LYS A 306 16.43 14.26 -5.08
C LYS A 306 15.74 14.20 -3.71
N VAL A 307 14.41 14.32 -3.67
CA VAL A 307 13.61 14.32 -2.42
C VAL A 307 12.43 13.33 -2.47
N PRO A 308 12.67 12.02 -2.63
CA PRO A 308 11.67 11.02 -3.02
C PRO A 308 10.61 10.67 -1.95
N GLU A 309 10.84 11.06 -0.69
CA GLU A 309 10.00 10.70 0.45
C GLU A 309 9.29 11.91 1.07
N ARG A 310 9.24 13.06 0.37
CA ARG A 310 8.53 14.26 0.86
C ARG A 310 7.16 14.38 0.22
N ALA A 311 6.19 14.82 1.02
CA ALA A 311 4.85 15.13 0.55
C ALA A 311 4.31 16.39 1.22
N LEU A 312 3.35 17.05 0.55
CA LEU A 312 2.86 18.37 0.93
C LEU A 312 2.15 18.40 2.29
N THR A 313 1.60 17.27 2.74
CA THR A 313 0.88 17.13 4.02
C THR A 313 1.78 16.67 5.18
N PHE A 314 3.02 16.26 4.91
CA PHE A 314 3.93 15.72 5.93
C PHE A 314 4.32 16.73 7.01
N PHE A 315 4.22 18.03 6.72
CA PHE A 315 4.42 19.07 7.74
C PHE A 315 3.47 18.94 8.93
N PHE A 316 2.30 18.31 8.74
CA PHE A 316 1.29 18.08 9.76
C PHE A 316 1.07 16.60 10.09
N GLU A 317 1.10 15.70 9.10
CA GLU A 317 0.99 14.25 9.33
C GLU A 317 2.10 13.67 10.22
N ARG A 318 3.23 14.38 10.34
CA ARG A 318 4.32 14.04 11.26
C ARG A 318 3.87 13.91 12.72
N TYR A 319 2.85 14.64 13.15
CA TYR A 319 2.39 14.60 14.55
C TYR A 319 1.57 13.34 14.85
N SER A 320 0.69 12.93 13.94
CA SER A 320 -0.20 11.77 14.14
C SER A 320 0.40 10.44 13.71
N GLY A 321 1.21 10.43 12.66
CA GLY A 321 1.68 9.23 11.98
C GLY A 321 3.19 9.11 11.77
N GLY A 322 3.99 10.05 12.28
CA GLY A 322 5.45 9.96 12.22
C GLY A 322 6.05 10.15 10.82
N ARG A 323 5.26 10.70 9.88
CA ARG A 323 5.67 11.06 8.52
C ARG A 323 6.51 12.35 8.53
N MET A 324 7.79 12.23 8.84
CA MET A 324 8.72 13.37 8.93
C MET A 324 8.86 14.11 7.59
N THR A 325 9.15 15.41 7.64
CA THR A 325 9.22 16.25 6.44
C THR A 325 10.61 16.23 5.80
N MET A 326 11.67 16.23 6.60
CA MET A 326 13.06 16.34 6.13
C MET A 326 13.89 15.09 6.40
N THR A 327 13.54 14.35 7.44
CA THR A 327 14.20 13.13 7.90
C THR A 327 13.37 11.89 7.56
N LYS A 328 13.95 10.70 7.76
CA LYS A 328 13.21 9.45 7.53
C LYS A 328 12.06 9.34 8.54
N GLY A 329 10.86 9.06 8.04
CA GLY A 329 9.70 8.79 8.89
C GLY A 329 9.89 7.56 9.78
N ALA A 330 9.16 7.53 10.89
CA ALA A 330 9.03 6.33 11.70
C ALA A 330 8.01 5.39 11.06
N ASP A 331 8.14 4.08 11.31
CA ASP A 331 7.01 3.17 11.12
C ASP A 331 5.81 3.65 11.97
N PHE A 332 4.60 3.48 11.45
CA PHE A 332 3.39 4.00 12.09
C PHE A 332 3.20 3.43 13.51
N PHE A 333 3.43 2.13 13.71
CA PHE A 333 3.26 1.49 15.02
C PHE A 333 4.36 1.92 15.98
N VAL A 334 5.59 2.01 15.49
CA VAL A 334 6.72 2.56 16.26
C VAL A 334 6.39 3.99 16.71
N TRP A 335 5.90 4.84 15.81
CA TRP A 335 5.52 6.21 16.15
C TRP A 335 4.43 6.24 17.21
N LYS A 336 3.35 5.47 17.06
CA LYS A 336 2.23 5.51 18.01
C LYS A 336 2.66 5.13 19.43
N LEU A 337 3.48 4.10 19.57
CA LEU A 337 3.94 3.56 20.86
C LEU A 337 5.10 4.35 21.49
N MET A 338 5.75 5.23 20.73
CA MET A 338 6.88 6.02 21.19
C MET A 338 6.46 7.03 22.30
N PRO A 339 7.26 7.18 23.37
CA PRO A 339 7.03 8.20 24.41
C PRO A 339 6.98 9.63 23.85
N GLU A 340 6.25 10.54 24.50
CA GLU A 340 6.11 11.94 24.05
C GLU A 340 7.48 12.65 23.95
N GLU A 341 8.37 12.46 24.93
CA GLU A 341 9.69 13.09 24.92
C GLU A 341 10.53 12.66 23.70
N GLU A 342 10.52 11.37 23.37
CA GLU A 342 11.24 10.84 22.21
C GLU A 342 10.63 11.33 20.88
N LYS A 343 9.30 11.45 20.83
CA LYS A 343 8.60 12.09 19.68
C LYS A 343 9.04 13.54 19.53
N ILE A 344 9.11 14.31 20.61
CA ILE A 344 9.54 15.70 20.60
C ILE A 344 10.98 15.83 20.09
N ASP A 345 11.88 14.97 20.55
CA ASP A 345 13.28 15.00 20.11
C ASP A 345 13.41 14.71 18.61
N ARG A 346 12.69 13.70 18.10
CA ARG A 346 12.62 13.44 16.66
C ARG A 346 12.04 14.61 15.86
N LEU A 347 10.98 15.24 16.36
CA LEU A 347 10.42 16.42 15.70
C LEU A 347 11.42 17.58 15.66
N ARG A 348 12.21 17.78 16.73
CA ARG A 348 13.27 18.79 16.78
C ARG A 348 14.41 18.50 15.82
N GLU A 349 14.84 17.25 15.70
CA GLU A 349 15.84 16.83 14.71
C GLU A 349 15.38 17.13 13.29
N ASP A 350 14.12 16.84 12.98
CA ASP A 350 13.52 17.13 11.68
C ASP A 350 13.37 18.65 11.46
N ASN A 351 12.98 19.42 12.48
CA ASN A 351 12.91 20.88 12.43
C ASN A 351 14.28 21.53 12.18
N ALA A 352 15.35 20.97 12.77
CA ALA A 352 16.70 21.48 12.60
C ALA A 352 17.19 21.38 11.14
N ARG A 353 16.64 20.44 10.36
CA ARG A 353 16.92 20.28 8.93
C ARG A 353 16.12 21.23 8.03
N MET A 354 15.07 21.86 8.55
CA MET A 354 14.28 22.85 7.81
C MET A 354 14.98 24.21 7.80
N ASP A 355 14.74 24.97 6.73
CA ASP A 355 15.12 26.36 6.64
C ASP A 355 13.96 27.30 6.99
N GLN A 356 14.26 28.59 7.10
CA GLN A 356 13.25 29.61 7.45
C GLN A 356 12.10 29.65 6.44
N ALA A 357 12.40 29.48 5.16
CA ALA A 357 11.40 29.56 4.09
C ALA A 357 10.37 28.45 4.23
N MET A 358 10.81 27.21 4.46
CA MET A 358 9.93 26.08 4.70
C MET A 358 9.11 26.26 5.99
N MET A 359 9.75 26.66 7.10
CA MET A 359 9.04 26.94 8.36
C MET A 359 7.95 28.00 8.18
N ALA A 360 8.27 29.10 7.49
CA ALA A 360 7.30 30.17 7.22
C ALA A 360 6.12 29.70 6.36
N ARG A 361 6.36 28.84 5.36
CA ARG A 361 5.29 28.23 4.56
C ARG A 361 4.39 27.35 5.41
N HIS A 362 4.95 26.51 6.26
CA HIS A 362 4.16 25.68 7.18
C HIS A 362 3.30 26.52 8.13
N LEU A 363 3.87 27.55 8.76
CA LEU A 363 3.11 28.45 9.64
C LEU A 363 1.99 29.20 8.88
N ALA A 364 2.25 29.60 7.63
CA ALA A 364 1.22 30.20 6.79
C ALA A 364 0.07 29.23 6.47
N ARG A 365 0.34 27.92 6.34
CA ARG A 365 -0.70 26.88 6.16
C ARG A 365 -1.63 26.82 7.37
N TYR A 366 -1.10 26.84 8.60
CA TYR A 366 -1.93 26.93 9.82
C TYR A 366 -2.85 28.16 9.80
N LEU A 367 -2.33 29.34 9.46
CA LEU A 367 -3.14 30.57 9.46
C LEU A 367 -4.22 30.61 8.37
N LEU A 368 -4.06 29.82 7.31
CA LEU A 368 -4.98 29.80 6.16
C LEU A 368 -5.92 28.59 6.15
N SER A 369 -5.72 27.64 7.04
CA SER A 369 -6.62 26.50 7.24
C SER A 369 -7.59 26.77 8.40
N GLU A 370 -8.87 26.47 8.19
CA GLU A 370 -9.93 26.72 9.18
C GLU A 370 -9.99 25.63 10.25
N SER A 371 -9.43 24.44 9.97
CA SER A 371 -9.42 23.31 10.89
C SER A 371 -8.18 22.42 10.70
N PRO A 372 -7.83 21.58 11.70
CA PRO A 372 -6.78 20.57 11.56
C PRO A 372 -6.99 19.61 10.38
N GLY A 373 -8.25 19.29 10.07
CA GLY A 373 -8.60 18.41 8.96
C GLY A 373 -8.18 18.97 7.60
N GLU A 374 -8.17 20.29 7.44
CA GLU A 374 -7.70 20.91 6.19
C GLU A 374 -6.17 20.79 6.02
N LEU A 375 -5.40 20.68 7.11
CA LEU A 375 -3.94 20.55 7.05
C LEU A 375 -3.48 19.18 6.51
N VAL A 376 -4.30 18.14 6.67
CA VAL A 376 -4.08 16.80 6.07
C VAL A 376 -4.77 16.63 4.70
N ASP A 377 -5.59 17.59 4.27
CA ASP A 377 -6.23 17.55 2.96
C ASP A 377 -5.26 18.03 1.87
N ALA A 378 -4.70 17.09 1.13
CA ALA A 378 -3.77 17.37 0.04
C ALA A 378 -4.37 18.32 -1.02
N GLY A 379 -5.66 18.21 -1.34
CA GLY A 379 -6.34 19.08 -2.30
C GLY A 379 -6.40 20.54 -1.81
N ARG A 380 -6.71 20.74 -0.53
CA ARG A 380 -6.67 22.06 0.11
C ARG A 380 -5.26 22.63 0.13
N GLN A 381 -4.27 21.80 0.50
CA GLN A 381 -2.88 22.24 0.54
C GLN A 381 -2.32 22.62 -0.84
N ILE A 382 -2.75 21.94 -1.91
CA ILE A 382 -2.45 22.28 -3.30
C ILE A 382 -3.12 23.60 -3.71
N ALA A 383 -4.39 23.80 -3.33
CA ALA A 383 -5.13 25.02 -3.68
C ALA A 383 -4.45 26.29 -3.13
N LEU A 384 -3.89 26.22 -1.91
CA LEU A 384 -3.15 27.33 -1.29
C LEU A 384 -1.96 27.81 -2.13
N LEU A 385 -1.31 26.95 -2.91
CA LEU A 385 -0.16 27.33 -3.74
C LEU A 385 -0.51 28.35 -4.83
N THR A 386 -1.79 28.47 -5.18
CA THR A 386 -2.29 29.45 -6.15
C THR A 386 -2.98 30.64 -5.49
N ASP A 387 -3.14 30.63 -4.16
CA ASP A 387 -3.71 31.74 -3.41
C ASP A 387 -2.64 32.81 -3.13
N LYS A 388 -2.90 34.04 -3.55
CA LYS A 388 -2.03 35.18 -3.26
C LYS A 388 -1.83 35.37 -1.76
N LYS A 389 -2.83 35.09 -0.93
CA LYS A 389 -2.73 35.19 0.52
C LYS A 389 -1.64 34.28 1.08
N PHE A 390 -1.51 33.07 0.54
CA PHE A 390 -0.43 32.16 0.95
C PHE A 390 0.94 32.79 0.71
N SER A 391 1.18 33.27 -0.52
CA SER A 391 2.45 33.94 -0.87
C SER A 391 2.74 35.17 -0.02
N MET A 392 1.72 35.99 0.26
CA MET A 392 1.82 37.18 1.09
C MET A 392 2.11 36.83 2.54
N ASN A 393 1.45 35.81 3.10
CA ASN A 393 1.59 35.43 4.49
C ASN A 393 2.99 34.87 4.75
N HIS A 394 3.43 33.84 4.02
CA HIS A 394 4.76 33.28 4.28
C HIS A 394 5.88 34.28 3.98
N GLY A 395 5.72 35.16 2.98
CA GLY A 395 6.64 36.27 2.72
C GLY A 395 6.69 37.30 3.85
N SER A 396 5.54 37.63 4.45
CA SER A 396 5.44 38.55 5.59
C SER A 396 6.05 37.95 6.86
N ILE A 397 5.84 36.65 7.11
CA ILE A 397 6.51 35.93 8.20
C ILE A 397 8.02 36.03 8.03
N LEU A 398 8.56 35.65 6.86
CA LEU A 398 10.00 35.74 6.59
C LEU A 398 10.55 37.15 6.82
N LYS A 399 9.85 38.17 6.32
CA LYS A 399 10.26 39.56 6.51
C LYS A 399 10.22 39.98 7.98
N GLY A 400 9.20 39.60 8.74
CA GLY A 400 9.07 39.90 10.17
C GLY A 400 10.19 39.29 11.02
N PHE A 401 10.75 38.17 10.56
CA PHE A 401 11.91 37.50 11.17
C PHE A 401 13.24 37.80 10.45
N SER A 402 13.29 38.76 9.51
CA SER A 402 14.53 39.20 8.88
C SER A 402 15.24 40.21 9.77
N GLY A 403 16.33 39.81 10.44
CA GLY A 403 17.07 40.66 11.36
C GLY A 403 17.91 39.86 12.36
N GLU A 404 18.69 40.56 13.18
CA GLU A 404 19.54 39.94 14.21
C GLU A 404 18.71 39.07 15.17
N GLY A 405 19.09 37.80 15.32
CA GLY A 405 18.35 36.81 16.12
C GLY A 405 16.97 36.41 15.57
N GLY A 406 16.56 36.90 14.39
CA GLY A 406 15.27 36.58 13.79
C GLY A 406 15.12 35.10 13.42
N GLU A 407 16.19 34.46 12.94
CA GLU A 407 16.20 33.02 12.67
C GLU A 407 15.88 32.20 13.91
N GLU A 408 16.57 32.47 15.00
CA GLU A 408 16.41 31.73 16.25
C GLU A 408 15.00 31.93 16.82
N ARG A 409 14.45 33.15 16.71
CA ARG A 409 13.05 33.41 17.10
C ARG A 409 12.06 32.60 16.26
N LEU A 410 12.25 32.50 14.95
CA LEU A 410 11.39 31.68 14.08
C LEU A 410 11.52 30.20 14.41
N ARG A 411 12.75 29.69 14.61
CA ARG A 411 13.00 28.29 15.01
C ARG A 411 12.33 27.97 16.34
N LYS A 412 12.44 28.89 17.32
CA LYS A 412 11.79 28.74 18.62
C LYS A 412 10.27 28.70 18.50
N LEU A 413 9.67 29.60 17.73
CA LEU A 413 8.23 29.59 17.45
C LEU A 413 7.82 28.27 16.80
N TYR A 414 8.53 27.84 15.75
CA TYR A 414 8.20 26.62 15.03
C TYR A 414 8.30 25.36 15.91
N ASN A 415 9.31 25.31 16.78
CA ASN A 415 9.44 24.26 17.79
C ASN A 415 8.27 24.26 18.79
N GLU A 416 7.85 25.43 19.25
CA GLU A 416 6.67 25.58 20.12
C GLU A 416 5.40 25.07 19.42
N ILE A 417 5.16 25.48 18.18
CA ILE A 417 4.02 25.01 17.38
C ILE A 417 4.08 23.50 17.14
N SER A 418 5.27 22.93 16.93
CA SER A 418 5.45 21.48 16.77
C SER A 418 5.02 20.71 18.03
N VAL A 419 5.41 21.20 19.21
CA VAL A 419 5.03 20.58 20.50
C VAL A 419 3.53 20.73 20.75
N LEU A 420 2.96 21.91 20.51
CA LEU A 420 1.52 22.13 20.66
C LEU A 420 0.71 21.25 19.71
N SER A 421 1.17 21.10 18.47
CA SER A 421 0.50 20.24 17.47
C SER A 421 0.59 18.77 17.84
N LEU A 422 1.74 18.30 18.36
CA LEU A 422 1.86 16.94 18.87
C LEU A 422 0.86 16.67 20.00
N ARG A 423 0.75 17.61 20.95
CA ARG A 423 -0.19 17.50 22.07
C ARG A 423 -1.64 17.54 21.63
N MET A 424 -1.97 18.40 20.66
CA MET A 424 -3.29 18.40 20.03
C MET A 424 -3.63 17.03 19.45
N MET A 425 -2.72 16.39 18.72
CA MET A 425 -2.97 15.06 18.15
C MET A 425 -3.01 13.92 19.19
N ALA A 426 -2.59 14.18 20.43
CA ALA A 426 -2.71 13.24 21.55
C ALA A 426 -4.00 13.46 22.37
N ALA A 427 -4.64 14.63 22.24
CA ALA A 427 -5.89 14.95 22.90
C ALA A 427 -7.10 14.28 22.21
N PRO A 428 -8.24 14.15 22.90
CA PRO A 428 -9.51 13.74 22.29
C PRO A 428 -9.88 14.61 21.07
N GLU A 429 -10.46 14.00 20.03
CA GLU A 429 -10.75 14.68 18.76
C GLU A 429 -11.68 15.90 18.89
N ASP A 430 -12.58 15.88 19.87
CA ASP A 430 -13.49 17.00 20.17
C ASP A 430 -12.77 18.23 20.74
N GLU A 431 -11.57 18.07 21.30
CA GLU A 431 -10.73 19.17 21.77
C GLU A 431 -9.86 19.80 20.67
N HIS A 432 -9.64 19.08 19.55
CA HIS A 432 -8.75 19.54 18.46
C HIS A 432 -9.09 20.93 17.93
N PRO A 433 -10.37 21.31 17.69
CA PRO A 433 -10.70 22.64 17.19
C PRO A 433 -10.32 23.77 18.16
N VAL A 434 -10.35 23.53 19.47
CA VAL A 434 -9.98 24.54 20.48
C VAL A 434 -8.46 24.71 20.49
N LEU A 435 -7.72 23.61 20.62
CA LEU A 435 -6.25 23.60 20.62
C LEU A 435 -5.68 24.16 19.32
N TYR A 436 -6.34 23.88 18.18
CA TYR A 436 -5.98 24.45 16.89
C TYR A 436 -6.08 25.98 16.86
N ARG A 437 -7.18 26.54 17.42
CA ARG A 437 -7.33 28.00 17.51
C ARG A 437 -6.25 28.63 18.39
N GLU A 438 -5.86 27.98 19.48
CA GLU A 438 -4.76 28.43 20.33
C GLU A 438 -3.43 28.43 19.59
N ILE A 439 -3.14 27.38 18.81
CA ILE A 439 -1.96 27.31 17.92
C ILE A 439 -1.98 28.47 16.93
N CYS A 440 -3.10 28.69 16.23
CA CYS A 440 -3.23 29.77 15.25
C CYS A 440 -3.09 31.15 15.91
N GLN A 441 -3.65 31.36 17.09
CA GLN A 441 -3.49 32.59 17.86
C GLN A 441 -2.01 32.81 18.23
N ARG A 442 -1.30 31.77 18.67
CA ARG A 442 0.11 31.85 19.02
C ARG A 442 0.99 32.25 17.82
N ILE A 443 0.68 31.70 16.65
CA ILE A 443 1.33 32.09 15.39
C ILE A 443 0.99 33.55 15.05
N ALA A 444 -0.26 33.95 15.18
CA ALA A 444 -0.71 35.30 14.86
C ALA A 444 -0.07 36.36 15.76
N GLU A 445 0.00 36.13 17.06
CA GLU A 445 0.66 37.01 18.04
C GLU A 445 2.15 37.19 17.71
N SER A 446 2.80 36.14 17.24
CA SER A 446 4.23 36.15 16.94
C SER A 446 4.57 36.74 15.57
N THR A 447 3.65 36.63 14.60
CA THR A 447 3.86 37.04 13.21
C THR A 447 3.17 38.37 12.86
N GLY A 448 2.17 38.78 13.64
CA GLY A 448 1.27 39.89 13.34
C GLY A 448 0.24 39.57 12.23
N ILE A 449 0.10 38.31 11.83
CA ILE A 449 -0.81 37.88 10.76
C ILE A 449 -1.97 37.11 11.36
N PHE A 450 -3.18 37.62 11.22
CA PHE A 450 -4.38 37.01 11.80
C PHE A 450 -5.01 35.99 10.84
N PRO A 451 -5.67 34.93 11.38
CA PRO A 451 -6.43 33.99 10.58
C PRO A 451 -7.53 34.69 9.76
N ASN A 452 -7.91 34.10 8.62
CA ASN A 452 -9.09 34.59 7.90
C ASN A 452 -10.34 34.40 8.78
N ASN A 453 -10.90 35.47 9.34
CA ASN A 453 -12.26 35.45 9.90
C ASN A 453 -13.27 35.78 8.79
N PRO A 454 -14.16 34.87 8.36
CA PRO A 454 -15.31 35.20 7.53
C PRO A 454 -16.53 35.59 8.41
N GLY A 455 -16.34 36.46 9.41
CA GLY A 455 -17.44 36.79 10.33
C GLY A 455 -17.06 37.81 11.39
N GLY A 456 -17.02 39.08 11.01
CA GLY A 456 -16.79 40.22 11.90
C GLY A 456 -17.18 41.52 11.21
N GLY A 457 -18.37 41.56 10.64
CA GLY A 457 -19.00 42.81 10.23
C GLY A 457 -19.45 43.57 11.47
N ALA A 458 -19.06 44.85 11.53
CA ALA A 458 -19.69 45.84 12.38
C ALA A 458 -21.18 46.00 12.03
#